data_AF-A0A4Q3WSD5-F1
#
_entry.id   AF-A0A4Q3WSD5-F1
#
_cell.length_a   1.000
_cell.length_b   1.000
_cell.length_c   1.000
_cell.angle_alpha   90.00
_cell.angle_beta   90.00
_cell.angle_gamma   90.00
#
_symmetry.space_group_name_H-M   'P 1'
#
loop_
_entity.id
_entity.type
_entity.pdbx_description
1 polymer ?
#
loop_
_entity_poly.entity_id
_entity_poly.type
_entity_poly.pdbx_seq_one_letter_code
_entity_poly.pdbx_strand_id
1 'polypeptide(L)'
;MTPQRLRALLENVRSGEQSIDTALENLRDLPFEDLEFAKVDHHRALRQGFPEVVFGAGKTPGQIAAIAQKLQVGGDIVLITRASPEAFEAVQKE
;
A
#
# COMPACT_ATOMS: atom_id res chain seq x y z
N MET A 1 -2.76 4.66 -1.52
CA MET A 1 -3.66 5.85 -1.47
C MET A 1 -3.68 6.55 -2.82
N THR A 2 -4.85 6.65 -3.45
CA THR A 2 -5.04 7.25 -4.78
C THR A 2 -5.72 8.62 -4.71
N PRO A 3 -5.61 9.47 -5.76
CA PRO A 3 -6.33 10.75 -5.83
C PRO A 3 -7.85 10.60 -5.68
N GLN A 4 -8.44 9.54 -6.23
CA GLN A 4 -9.88 9.27 -6.17
C GLN A 4 -10.32 8.93 -4.74
N ARG A 5 -9.55 8.07 -4.04
CA ARG A 5 -9.81 7.69 -2.64
C ARG A 5 -9.66 8.90 -1.71
N LEU A 6 -8.66 9.75 -1.95
CA LEU A 6 -8.49 11.00 -1.20
C LEU A 6 -9.65 11.97 -1.44
N ARG A 7 -10.10 12.13 -2.69
CA ARG A 7 -11.27 12.97 -2.99
C ARG A 7 -12.51 12.47 -2.25
N ALA A 8 -12.79 11.17 -2.28
CA ALA A 8 -13.93 10.59 -1.56
C ALA A 8 -13.86 10.84 -0.05
N LEU A 9 -12.68 10.66 0.55
CA LEU A 9 -12.45 10.97 1.96
C LEU A 9 -12.77 12.44 2.29
N LEU A 10 -12.29 13.37 1.47
CA LEU A 10 -12.53 14.81 1.65
C LEU A 10 -14.00 15.20 1.43
N GLU A 11 -14.69 14.54 0.49
CA GLU A 11 -16.11 14.76 0.24
C GLU A 11 -16.97 14.28 1.42
N ASN A 12 -16.64 13.15 2.05
CA ASN A 12 -17.31 12.64 3.25
C ASN A 12 -17.12 13.56 4.47
N VAL A 13 -15.92 14.15 4.61
CA VAL A 13 -15.68 15.16 5.65
C VAL A 13 -16.51 16.41 5.38
N ARG A 14 -16.55 16.87 4.12
CA ARG A 14 -17.34 18.05 3.73
C ARG A 14 -18.84 17.85 3.93
N SER A 15 -19.37 16.64 3.67
CA SER A 15 -20.79 16.33 3.88
C SER A 15 -21.14 16.10 5.35
N GLY A 16 -20.16 15.93 6.23
CA GLY A 16 -20.35 15.61 7.64
C GLY A 16 -20.61 14.12 7.92
N GLU A 17 -20.50 13.26 6.91
CA GLU A 17 -20.60 11.79 7.05
C GLU A 17 -19.44 11.21 7.84
N GLN A 18 -18.29 11.90 7.86
CA GLN A 18 -17.11 11.48 8.60
C GLN A 18 -16.51 12.67 9.36
N SER A 19 -16.05 12.42 10.59
CA SER A 19 -15.32 13.43 11.37
C SER A 19 -13.92 13.66 10.79
N ILE A 20 -13.35 14.82 11.10
CA ILE A 20 -11.96 15.13 10.76
C ILE A 20 -11.01 14.14 11.45
N ASP A 21 -11.25 13.77 12.71
CA ASP A 21 -10.40 12.84 13.45
C ASP A 21 -10.36 11.46 12.79
N THR A 22 -11.51 10.93 12.38
CA THR A 22 -11.58 9.66 11.63
C THR A 22 -10.93 9.80 10.25
N ALA A 23 -11.03 10.95 9.59
CA ALA A 23 -10.33 11.18 8.33
C ALA A 23 -8.80 11.22 8.51
N LEU A 24 -8.32 11.80 9.61
CA LEU A 24 -6.90 11.81 9.96
C LEU A 24 -6.40 10.41 10.28
N GLU A 25 -7.19 9.57 10.94
CA GLU A 25 -6.86 8.15 11.15
C GLU A 25 -6.70 7.39 9.83
N ASN A 26 -7.57 7.64 8.84
CA ASN A 26 -7.45 7.05 7.50
C ASN A 26 -6.21 7.54 6.72
N LEU A 27 -5.61 8.66 7.13
CA LEU A 27 -4.37 9.23 6.59
C LEU A 27 -3.15 8.95 7.50
N ARG A 28 -3.35 8.23 8.61
CA ARG A 28 -2.37 8.10 9.69
C ARG A 28 -1.26 7.12 9.37
N ASP A 29 -1.51 6.18 8.46
CA ASP A 29 -0.43 5.44 7.82
C ASP A 29 0.40 6.49 7.10
N LEU A 30 1.51 6.86 7.75
CA LEU A 30 2.56 7.75 7.25
C LEU A 30 2.83 7.43 5.78
N PRO A 31 3.39 8.36 4.98
CA PRO A 31 3.55 8.15 3.54
C PRO A 31 4.24 6.83 3.19
N PHE A 32 4.94 6.23 4.14
CA PHE A 32 5.44 4.87 4.09
C PHE A 32 5.25 4.10 5.41
N GLU A 33 5.16 2.78 5.31
CA GLU A 33 5.26 1.82 6.42
C GLU A 33 6.65 1.18 6.44
N ASP A 34 7.29 1.05 7.60
CA ASP A 34 8.62 0.45 7.75
C ASP A 34 8.52 -0.99 8.28
N LEU A 35 8.98 -1.94 7.47
CA LEU A 35 8.99 -3.38 7.78
C LEU A 35 10.39 -3.87 8.20
N GLU A 36 11.31 -2.98 8.57
CA GLU A 36 12.75 -3.23 8.86
C GLU A 36 13.58 -3.65 7.63
N PHE A 37 13.01 -4.44 6.71
CA PHE A 37 13.65 -4.89 5.47
C PHE A 37 13.12 -4.19 4.21
N ALA A 38 12.10 -3.34 4.35
CA ALA A 38 11.53 -2.52 3.29
C ALA A 38 10.75 -1.32 3.86
N LYS A 39 10.74 -0.22 3.13
CA LYS A 39 9.84 0.92 3.37
C LYS A 39 8.80 0.95 2.26
N VAL A 40 7.55 0.74 2.62
CA VAL A 40 6.42 0.57 1.70
C VAL A 40 5.71 1.91 1.54
N ASP A 41 5.84 2.57 0.38
CA ASP A 41 5.29 3.91 0.15
C ASP A 41 3.82 3.87 -0.31
N HIS A 42 2.90 4.00 0.63
CA HIS A 42 1.46 4.00 0.39
C HIS A 42 0.97 5.25 -0.36
N HIS A 43 1.77 6.32 -0.42
CA HIS A 43 1.41 7.58 -1.07
C HIS A 43 1.98 7.72 -2.49
N ARG A 44 2.76 6.76 -2.98
CA ARG A 44 3.39 6.87 -4.30
C ARG A 44 2.37 7.08 -5.41
N ALA A 45 1.24 6.38 -5.39
CA ALA A 45 0.18 6.54 -6.38
C ALA A 45 -0.38 7.97 -6.42
N LEU A 46 -0.52 8.63 -5.27
CA LEU A 46 -0.95 10.03 -5.20
C LEU A 46 0.08 10.99 -5.82
N ARG A 47 1.39 10.74 -5.60
CA ARG A 47 2.46 11.64 -6.04
C ARG A 47 2.94 11.38 -7.47
N GLN A 48 2.86 10.14 -7.94
CA GLN A 48 3.46 9.68 -9.19
C GLN A 48 2.44 9.07 -10.16
N GLY A 49 1.18 8.90 -9.76
CA GLY A 49 0.12 8.33 -10.60
C GLY A 49 0.14 6.80 -10.75
N PHE A 50 1.12 6.11 -10.13
CA PHE A 50 1.24 4.65 -10.15
C PHE A 50 1.68 4.12 -8.78
N PRO A 51 1.15 2.97 -8.30
CA PRO A 51 1.49 2.41 -6.99
C PRO A 51 2.95 1.96 -6.89
N GLU A 52 3.37 1.63 -5.66
CA GLU A 52 4.70 1.09 -5.40
C GLU A 52 4.90 -0.28 -6.08
N VAL A 53 6.12 -0.53 -6.57
CA VAL A 53 6.50 -1.80 -7.19
C VAL A 53 7.52 -2.49 -6.31
N VAL A 54 7.25 -3.75 -5.95
CA VAL A 54 8.18 -4.54 -5.15
C VAL A 54 9.32 -5.04 -6.05
N PHE A 55 10.55 -4.70 -5.68
CA PHE A 55 11.74 -5.30 -6.27
C PHE A 55 12.07 -6.61 -5.55
N GLY A 56 11.77 -7.74 -6.18
CA GLY A 56 11.86 -9.07 -5.55
C GLY A 56 13.27 -9.64 -5.48
N ALA A 57 14.19 -9.23 -6.35
CA ALA A 57 15.54 -9.78 -6.35
C ALA A 57 16.29 -9.46 -5.04
N GLY A 58 16.83 -10.50 -4.41
CA GLY A 58 17.54 -10.41 -3.13
C GLY A 58 16.64 -10.40 -1.89
N LYS A 59 15.31 -10.52 -2.05
CA LYS A 59 14.36 -10.67 -0.94
C LYS A 59 13.96 -12.13 -0.75
N THR A 60 13.62 -12.50 0.48
CA THR A 60 13.05 -13.83 0.75
C THR A 60 11.58 -13.88 0.35
N PRO A 61 11.02 -15.08 0.06
CA PRO A 61 9.59 -15.24 -0.20
C PRO A 61 8.70 -14.62 0.88
N GLY A 62 9.05 -14.81 2.16
CA GLY A 62 8.29 -14.22 3.27
C GLY A 62 8.35 -12.69 3.32
N GLN A 63 9.49 -12.09 3.00
CA GLN A 63 9.60 -10.62 2.89
C GLN A 63 8.73 -10.08 1.74
N ILE A 64 8.70 -10.79 0.61
CA ILE A 64 7.87 -10.41 -0.54
C ILE A 64 6.39 -10.50 -0.18
N ALA A 65 5.95 -11.59 0.45
CA ALA A 65 4.58 -11.78 0.91
C ALA A 65 4.15 -10.68 1.89
N ALA A 66 5.00 -10.37 2.88
CA ALA A 66 4.72 -9.31 3.85
C ALA A 66 4.57 -7.93 3.17
N ILE A 67 5.45 -7.56 2.24
CA ILE A 67 5.33 -6.30 1.50
C ILE A 67 4.05 -6.27 0.66
N ALA A 68 3.75 -7.36 -0.04
CA ALA A 68 2.57 -7.47 -0.89
C ALA A 68 1.28 -7.31 -0.10
N GLN A 69 1.18 -7.96 1.06
CA GLN A 69 0.02 -7.86 1.96
C GLN A 69 -0.19 -6.41 2.41
N LYS A 70 0.88 -5.69 2.80
CA LYS A 70 0.78 -4.28 3.19
C LYS A 70 0.33 -3.38 2.03
N LEU A 71 0.85 -3.59 0.84
CA LEU A 71 0.42 -2.83 -0.34
C LEU A 71 -1.04 -3.11 -0.72
N GLN A 72 -1.53 -4.33 -0.51
CA GLN A 72 -2.91 -4.71 -0.81
C GLN A 72 -3.94 -4.07 0.13
N VAL A 73 -3.59 -3.77 1.39
CA VAL A 73 -4.50 -3.06 2.33
C VAL A 73 -4.96 -1.71 1.76
N GLY A 74 -4.12 -1.07 0.94
CA GLY A 74 -4.45 0.15 0.20
C GLY A 74 -5.48 -0.03 -0.94
N GLY A 75 -5.83 -1.27 -1.29
CA GLY A 75 -6.65 -1.62 -2.46
C GLY A 75 -5.95 -1.37 -3.79
N ASP A 76 -4.64 -1.14 -3.76
CA ASP A 76 -3.83 -0.81 -4.93
C ASP A 76 -3.37 -2.10 -5.64
N ILE A 77 -3.11 -2.02 -6.95
CA ILE A 77 -2.53 -3.14 -7.71
C ILE A 77 -1.10 -3.37 -7.22
N VAL A 78 -0.78 -4.61 -6.85
CA VAL A 78 0.56 -5.02 -6.43
C VAL A 78 1.32 -5.62 -7.60
N LEU A 79 2.48 -5.05 -7.94
CA LEU A 79 3.41 -5.60 -8.92
C LEU A 79 4.73 -5.96 -8.24
N ILE A 80 5.18 -7.20 -8.44
CA ILE A 80 6.46 -7.70 -7.93
C ILE A 80 7.35 -8.06 -9.13
N THR A 81 8.48 -7.39 -9.26
CA THR A 81 9.47 -7.67 -10.32
C THR A 81 10.48 -8.71 -9.86
N ARG A 82 10.92 -9.58 -10.78
CA ARG A 82 11.93 -10.62 -10.51
C ARG A 82 11.53 -11.55 -9.35
N ALA A 83 10.23 -11.82 -9.22
CA ALA A 83 9.72 -12.80 -8.27
C ALA A 83 10.12 -14.22 -8.70
N SER A 84 10.51 -15.04 -7.73
CA SER A 84 10.67 -16.47 -7.95
C SER A 84 9.32 -17.19 -7.80
N PRO A 85 9.17 -18.44 -8.28
CA PRO A 85 7.96 -19.22 -8.07
C PRO A 85 7.57 -19.36 -6.59
N GLU A 86 8.56 -19.53 -5.71
CA GLU A 86 8.33 -19.65 -4.26
C GLU A 86 7.81 -18.35 -3.65
N ALA A 87 8.26 -17.20 -4.15
CA ALA A 87 7.73 -15.90 -3.74
C ALA A 87 6.27 -15.72 -4.19
N PHE A 88 5.93 -16.17 -5.40
CA PHE A 88 4.55 -16.17 -5.88
C PHE A 88 3.65 -17.05 -5.01
N GLU A 89 4.07 -18.27 -4.70
CA GLU A 89 3.32 -19.17 -3.82
C GLU A 89 3.15 -18.61 -2.41
N ALA A 90 4.18 -17.94 -1.87
CA ALA A 90 4.11 -17.31 -0.56
C ALA A 90 3.05 -16.19 -0.52
N VAL A 91 2.98 -15.37 -1.58
CA VAL A 91 1.96 -14.30 -1.71
C VAL A 91 0.56 -14.90 -1.89
N GLN A 92 0.42 -15.99 -2.64
CA GLN A 92 -0.89 -16.60 -2.92
C GLN A 92 -1.57 -17.21 -1.69
N LYS A 93 -0.79 -17.60 -0.67
CA LYS A 93 -1.28 -18.25 0.55
C LYS A 93 -1.78 -17.27 1.62
N GLU A 94 -1.46 -15.99 1.47
CA GLU A 94 -1.89 -14.88 2.36
C GLU A 94 -3.19 -14.23 1.86
#